data_AF-A0A6A4P345-F1
#
_entry.id   AF-A0A6A4P345-F1
#
_cell.length_a   1.000
_cell.length_b   1.000
_cell.length_c   1.000
_cell.angle_alpha   90.00
_cell.angle_beta   90.00
_cell.angle_gamma   90.00
#
_symmetry.space_group_name_H-M   'P 1'
#
loop_
_entity.id
_entity.type
_entity.pdbx_description
1 polymer ?
#
loop_
_entity_poly.entity_id
_entity_poly.type
_entity_poly.pdbx_seq_one_letter_code
_entity_poly.pdbx_strand_id
1 'polypeptide(L)'
;MKDLEKIFYGNIVAYDTAMLPEAKQGDLSNVIWKNIFSDDGTSTPDAAALHSVQVYKEAILSGNFMFTSLKQEKISAKESH
;
A
#
# COMPACT_ATOMS: atom_id res chain seq x y z
N MET A 1 -4.58 23.72 1.14
CA MET A 1 -4.53 23.11 2.49
C MET A 1 -5.75 22.25 2.76
N LYS A 2 -6.97 22.80 2.70
CA LYS A 2 -8.22 22.02 2.87
C LYS A 2 -8.38 20.82 1.94
N ASP A 3 -7.97 20.93 0.67
CA ASP A 3 -8.07 19.81 -0.28
C ASP A 3 -7.09 18.68 0.04
N LEU A 4 -5.87 19.03 0.47
CA LEU A 4 -4.86 18.06 0.91
C LEU A 4 -5.31 17.33 2.18
N GLU A 5 -5.89 18.05 3.14
CA GLU A 5 -6.48 17.45 4.34
C GLU A 5 -7.60 16.48 3.97
N LYS A 6 -8.48 16.85 3.03
CA LYS A 6 -9.55 15.98 2.56
C LYS A 6 -9.02 14.70 1.91
N ILE A 7 -7.95 14.80 1.10
CA ILE A 7 -7.28 13.63 0.51
C ILE A 7 -6.68 12.76 1.63
N PHE A 8 -5.91 13.37 2.54
CA PHE A 8 -5.27 12.66 3.62
C PHE A 8 -6.28 11.88 4.48
N TYR A 9 -7.30 12.55 5.02
CA TYR A 9 -8.29 11.89 5.87
C TYR A 9 -9.18 10.91 5.10
N GLY A 10 -9.51 11.19 3.84
CA GLY A 10 -10.20 10.25 2.98
C GLY A 10 -9.44 8.94 2.81
N ASN A 11 -8.11 9.03 2.64
CA ASN A 11 -7.25 7.87 2.49
C ASN A 11 -7.16 7.07 3.80
N ILE A 12 -7.01 7.73 4.95
CA ILE A 12 -7.00 7.06 6.26
C ILE A 12 -8.29 6.27 6.49
N VAL A 13 -9.46 6.87 6.21
CA VAL A 13 -10.77 6.19 6.35
C VAL A 13 -10.87 4.98 5.41
N ALA A 14 -10.36 5.10 4.18
CA ALA A 14 -10.35 3.99 3.23
C ALA A 14 -9.48 2.82 3.72
N TYR A 15 -8.31 3.11 4.32
CA TYR A 15 -7.45 2.07 4.90
C TYR A 15 -8.09 1.40 6.10
N ASP A 16 -8.66 2.17 7.03
CA ASP A 16 -9.33 1.67 8.23
C ASP A 16 -10.47 0.70 7.85
N THR A 17 -11.32 1.13 6.91
CA THR A 17 -12.43 0.31 6.38
C THR A 17 -11.94 -1.01 5.78
N ALA A 18 -10.80 -0.99 5.06
CA ALA A 18 -10.24 -2.18 4.42
C ALA A 18 -9.49 -3.11 5.41
N MET A 19 -9.14 -2.61 6.60
CA MET A 19 -8.53 -3.40 7.66
C MET A 19 -9.55 -4.10 8.57
N LEU A 20 -10.84 -3.73 8.50
CA LEU A 20 -11.89 -4.39 9.26
C LEU A 20 -11.98 -5.90 8.98
N PRO A 21 -12.47 -6.70 9.96
CA PRO A 21 -12.70 -8.13 9.78
C PRO A 21 -13.68 -8.46 8.66
N GLU A 22 -14.66 -7.58 8.41
CA GLU A 22 -15.70 -7.75 7.40
C GLU A 22 -15.25 -7.35 5.98
N ALA A 23 -14.07 -6.75 5.85
CA ALA A 23 -13.51 -6.36 4.56
C ALA A 23 -13.16 -7.60 3.72
N LYS A 24 -13.37 -7.52 2.40
CA LYS A 24 -13.09 -8.62 1.50
C LYS A 24 -11.59 -8.82 1.34
N GLN A 25 -11.20 -10.06 1.05
CA GLN A 25 -9.84 -10.36 0.65
C GLN A 25 -9.47 -9.52 -0.60
N GLY A 26 -8.41 -8.72 -0.48
CA GLY A 26 -7.94 -7.81 -1.53
C GLY A 26 -8.42 -6.36 -1.44
N ASP A 27 -9.36 -6.02 -0.55
CA ASP A 27 -9.81 -4.62 -0.37
C ASP A 27 -8.65 -3.72 0.05
N LEU A 28 -7.83 -4.17 1.02
CA LEU A 28 -6.66 -3.41 1.47
C LEU A 28 -5.64 -3.22 0.34
N SER A 29 -5.40 -4.25 -0.46
CA SER A 29 -4.47 -4.17 -1.61
C SER A 29 -4.95 -3.18 -2.64
N ASN A 30 -6.25 -3.16 -2.93
CA ASN A 30 -6.86 -2.22 -3.87
C ASN A 30 -6.77 -0.77 -3.37
N VAL A 31 -6.98 -0.55 -2.07
CA VAL A 31 -6.86 0.78 -1.47
C VAL A 31 -5.41 1.26 -1.48
N ILE A 32 -4.43 0.43 -1.09
CA ILE A 32 -3.00 0.76 -1.19
C ILE A 32 -2.63 1.11 -2.63
N TRP A 33 -3.06 0.29 -3.59
CA TRP A 33 -2.77 0.54 -5.00
C TRP A 33 -3.32 1.88 -5.49
N LYS A 34 -4.60 2.16 -5.21
CA LYS A 34 -5.24 3.43 -5.59
C LYS A 34 -4.62 4.66 -4.94
N ASN A 35 -3.98 4.52 -3.79
CA ASN A 35 -3.41 5.66 -3.08
C ASN A 35 -1.92 5.90 -3.37
N ILE A 36 -1.20 4.88 -3.85
CA ILE A 36 0.24 4.96 -4.10
C ILE A 36 0.59 4.91 -5.60
N PHE A 37 -0.15 4.13 -6.40
CA PHE A 37 0.21 3.78 -7.79
C PHE A 37 -0.82 4.22 -8.85
N SER A 38 -1.83 5.02 -8.49
CA SER A 38 -2.92 5.39 -9.40
C SER A 38 -2.49 6.10 -10.69
N ASP A 39 -1.32 6.74 -10.71
CA ASP A 39 -0.86 7.53 -11.86
C ASP A 39 -0.17 6.69 -12.95
N ASP A 40 0.15 5.42 -12.70
CA ASP A 40 1.01 4.62 -13.59
C ASP A 40 0.23 3.85 -14.67
N GLY A 41 -1.11 3.98 -14.71
CA GLY A 41 -1.97 3.30 -15.70
C GLY A 41 -2.04 1.77 -15.56
N THR A 42 -1.41 1.21 -14.54
CA THR A 42 -1.38 -0.23 -14.25
C THR A 42 -2.64 -0.63 -13.48
N SER A 43 -3.44 -1.52 -14.08
CA SER A 43 -4.85 -1.70 -13.72
C SER A 43 -5.10 -2.54 -12.47
N THR A 44 -4.13 -3.30 -11.98
CA THR A 44 -4.35 -4.25 -10.88
C THR A 44 -3.06 -4.64 -10.16
N PRO A 45 -3.09 -4.79 -8.81
CA PRO A 45 -2.00 -5.40 -8.06
C PRO A 45 -1.76 -6.85 -8.53
N ASP A 46 -0.50 -7.25 -8.65
CA ASP A 46 -0.13 -8.63 -8.99
C ASP A 46 -0.30 -9.61 -7.80
N ALA A 47 -0.17 -10.91 -8.05
CA ALA A 47 -0.37 -11.94 -7.03
C ALA A 47 0.64 -11.85 -5.86
N ALA A 48 1.87 -11.41 -6.11
CA ALA A 48 2.89 -11.27 -5.07
C ALA A 48 2.58 -10.05 -4.17
N ALA A 49 2.12 -8.95 -4.76
CA ALA A 49 1.65 -7.77 -4.05
C ALA A 49 0.42 -8.11 -3.18
N LEU A 50 -0.55 -8.85 -3.72
CA LEU A 50 -1.72 -9.32 -2.95
C LEU A 50 -1.30 -10.15 -1.73
N HIS A 51 -0.40 -11.12 -1.90
CA HIS A 51 0.10 -11.95 -0.81
C HIS A 51 0.83 -11.13 0.26
N SER A 52 1.69 -10.21 -0.16
CA SER A 52 2.46 -9.36 0.77
C SER A 52 1.55 -8.47 1.62
N VAL A 53 0.52 -7.87 1.01
CA VAL A 53 -0.47 -7.06 1.74
C VAL A 53 -1.28 -7.90 2.72
N GLN A 54 -1.64 -9.13 2.36
CA GLN A 54 -2.36 -10.03 3.26
C GLN A 54 -1.52 -10.40 4.49
N VAL A 55 -0.26 -10.81 4.29
CA VAL A 55 0.67 -11.13 5.39
C VAL A 55 0.88 -9.92 6.29
N TYR A 56 1.00 -8.72 5.71
CA TYR A 56 1.10 -7.48 6.47
C TYR A 56 -0.16 -7.20 7.31
N LYS A 57 -1.37 -7.37 6.74
CA LYS A 57 -2.63 -7.22 7.49
C LYS A 57 -2.69 -8.16 8.69
N GLU A 58 -2.35 -9.43 8.49
CA GLU A 58 -2.32 -10.44 9.56
C GLU A 58 -1.28 -10.14 10.64
N ALA A 59 -0.09 -9.67 10.23
CA ALA A 59 0.97 -9.26 11.16
C ALA A 59 0.54 -8.06 12.04
N ILE A 60 -0.14 -7.06 11.47
CA ILE A 60 -0.68 -5.94 12.25
C ILE A 60 -1.72 -6.43 13.26
N LEU A 61 -2.70 -7.22 12.81
CA LEU A 61 -3.81 -7.67 13.65
C LEU A 61 -3.36 -8.60 14.78
N SER A 62 -2.31 -9.39 14.55
CA SER A 62 -1.71 -10.26 15.58
C SER A 62 -0.74 -9.53 16.51
N GLY A 63 -0.41 -8.25 16.23
CA GLY A 63 0.63 -7.51 16.95
C GLY A 63 2.06 -8.00 16.64
N ASN A 64 2.23 -8.91 15.68
CA ASN A 64 3.52 -9.46 15.27
C ASN A 64 4.10 -8.69 14.07
N PHE A 65 4.14 -7.36 14.14
CA PHE A 65 4.68 -6.52 13.07
C PHE A 65 6.10 -6.06 13.41
N MET A 66 6.98 -6.12 12.42
CA MET A 66 8.36 -5.61 12.47
C MET A 66 8.63 -4.90 11.15
N PHE A 67 9.19 -3.69 11.20
CA PHE A 67 9.61 -3.00 9.98
C PHE A 67 10.94 -3.58 9.50
N THR A 68 10.94 -4.17 8.31
CA THR A 68 12.18 -4.58 7.64
C THR A 68 12.78 -3.38 6.93
N SER A 69 14.10 -3.22 7.04
CA SER A 69 14.80 -2.21 6.23
C SER A 69 14.56 -2.48 4.75
N LEU A 70 14.15 -1.46 4.00
CA LEU A 70 14.08 -1.56 2.54
C LEU A 70 15.49 -1.80 2.01
N LYS A 71 15.63 -2.74 1.05
CA LYS A 71 16.88 -2.88 0.31
C LYS A 71 17.08 -1.60 -0.49
N GLN A 72 18.22 -0.95 -0.34
CA GLN A 72 18.63 0.14 -1.24
C GLN A 72 18.81 -0.45 -2.62
N GLU A 73 17.87 -0.21 -3.53
CA GLU A 73 18.09 -0.47 -4.94
C GLU A 73 19.16 0.53 -5.41
N LYS A 74 20.34 0.03 -5.83
CA LYS A 74 21.37 0.88 -6.43
C LYS A 74 20.78 1.48 -7.70
N ILE A 75 20.32 2.72 -7.63
CA ILE A 75 20.06 3.53 -8.81
C ILE A 75 21.43 3.75 -9.47
N SER A 76 21.77 2.88 -10.43
CA SER A 76 22.92 3.10 -11.31
C SER A 76 22.55 4.26 -12.23
N ALA A 77 22.80 5.50 -11.78
CA ALA A 77 22.78 6.66 -12.63
C ALA A 77 23.75 6.40 -13.79
N LYS A 78 23.19 6.12 -14.97
CA LYS A 78 23.95 6.02 -16.21
C LYS A 78 24.22 7.46 -16.63
N GLU A 79 25.33 8.02 -16.15
CA GLU A 79 25.86 9.27 -16.67
C GLU A 79 26.24 9.04 -18.13
N SER A 80 25.42 9.60 -19.04
CA SER A 80 25.75 9.69 -20.46
C SER A 80 26.72 10.86 -20.63
N HIS A 81 27.98 10.54 -20.94
CA HIS A 81 28.96 11.46 -21.52
C HIS A 81 28.68 11.65 -23.02
#